data_AF-A0A2N2SWK5-F1
#
_entry.id   AF-A0A2N2SWK5-F1
#
_cell.length_a   1.000
_cell.length_b   1.000
_cell.length_c   1.000
_cell.angle_alpha   90.00
_cell.angle_beta   90.00
_cell.angle_gamma   90.00
#
_symmetry.space_group_name_H-M   'P 1'
#
loop_
_entity.id
_entity.type
_entity.pdbx_description
1 polymer ?
#
loop_
_entity_poly.entity_id
_entity_poly.type
_entity_poly.pdbx_seq_one_letter_code
_entity_poly.pdbx_strand_id
1 'polypeptide(L)'
;CADALEIVRRYGIELPDAARALLETGAGETIKPADERLAGVSTHLIATPQQALEAAADVARAAGITPVLLGDRLEGEARDVGKVLAGVALQVRTHGQPVPPPCVLLSGGETTVTVRGNGRGGRNVEFLLALAIALDAAPGIDAVAGDTDGVDGQEEVAGAFIGPDTLARAWEKGIRPRDSLDNNDGHGFFEALGDALVTGPTLTNVNDFRAILIT
;
A
#
# COMPACT_ATOMS: atom_id res chain seq x y z
N CYS A 1 -12.98 -27.59 17.91
CA CYS A 1 -11.67 -27.07 17.47
C CYS A 1 -11.03 -27.91 16.34
N ALA A 2 -11.80 -28.46 15.40
CA ALA A 2 -11.25 -29.39 14.40
C ALA A 2 -10.21 -28.72 13.48
N ASP A 3 -10.51 -27.51 12.98
CA ASP A 3 -9.62 -26.76 12.09
C ASP A 3 -8.25 -26.46 12.75
N ALA A 4 -8.27 -26.09 14.04
CA ALA A 4 -7.05 -25.84 14.80
C ALA A 4 -6.18 -27.10 14.95
N LEU A 5 -6.79 -28.25 15.25
CA LEU A 5 -6.08 -29.54 15.33
C LEU A 5 -5.55 -29.99 13.95
N GLU A 6 -6.28 -29.69 12.87
CA GLU A 6 -5.82 -29.96 11.51
C GLU A 6 -4.57 -29.13 11.17
N ILE A 7 -4.54 -27.85 11.52
CA ILE A 7 -3.37 -26.97 11.33
C ILE A 7 -2.17 -27.54 12.11
N VAL A 8 -2.36 -27.89 13.38
CA VAL A 8 -1.31 -28.47 14.24
C VAL A 8 -0.72 -29.72 13.61
N ARG A 9 -1.59 -30.64 13.14
CA ARG A 9 -1.18 -31.87 12.46
C ARG A 9 -0.47 -31.56 11.14
N ARG A 10 -1.00 -30.65 10.32
CA ARG A 10 -0.47 -30.29 9.00
C ARG A 10 0.94 -29.74 9.08
N TYR A 11 1.23 -28.92 10.08
CA TYR A 11 2.54 -28.30 10.26
C TYR A 11 3.44 -29.03 11.27
N GLY A 12 2.99 -30.15 11.85
CA GLY A 12 3.78 -30.95 12.79
C GLY A 12 4.14 -30.18 14.07
N ILE A 13 3.25 -29.31 14.53
CA ILE A 13 3.49 -28.45 15.71
C ILE A 13 3.38 -29.31 16.97
N GLU A 14 4.42 -29.31 17.80
CA GLU A 14 4.37 -29.93 19.11
C GLU A 14 3.69 -28.99 20.12
N LEU A 15 2.49 -29.38 20.55
CA LEU A 15 1.73 -28.63 21.54
C LEU A 15 2.08 -29.06 22.97
N PRO A 16 2.20 -28.12 23.92
CA PRO A 16 2.15 -28.44 25.34
C PRO A 16 0.86 -29.20 25.68
N ASP A 17 0.93 -30.14 26.63
CA ASP A 17 -0.18 -31.04 26.98
C ASP A 17 -1.49 -30.30 27.30
N ALA A 18 -1.40 -29.18 28.01
CA ALA A 18 -2.56 -28.36 28.34
C ALA A 18 -3.26 -27.76 27.10
N ALA A 19 -2.48 -27.30 26.11
CA ALA A 19 -3.03 -26.76 24.86
C ALA A 19 -3.65 -27.85 23.99
N ARG A 20 -3.00 -29.03 23.94
CA ARG A 20 -3.55 -30.21 23.27
C ARG A 20 -4.90 -30.60 23.86
N ALA A 21 -4.97 -30.73 25.19
CA ALA A 21 -6.20 -31.09 25.89
C ALA A 21 -7.32 -30.05 25.66
N LEU A 22 -6.99 -28.75 25.68
CA LEU A 22 -7.96 -27.67 25.42
C LEU A 22 -8.62 -27.82 24.03
N LEU A 23 -7.83 -28.14 23.00
CA LEU A 23 -8.32 -28.29 21.63
C LEU A 23 -9.06 -29.62 21.41
N GLU A 24 -8.53 -30.73 21.95
CA GLU A 24 -9.12 -32.07 21.79
C GLU A 24 -10.45 -32.22 22.53
N THR A 25 -10.60 -31.58 23.70
CA THR A 25 -11.87 -31.57 24.44
C THR A 25 -12.92 -30.64 23.83
N GLY A 26 -12.53 -29.78 22.88
CA GLY A 26 -13.39 -28.74 22.32
C GLY A 26 -13.65 -27.56 23.26
N ALA A 27 -13.05 -27.54 24.45
CA ALA A 27 -13.19 -26.44 25.40
C ALA A 27 -12.61 -25.12 24.86
N GLY A 28 -11.69 -25.18 23.89
CA GLY A 28 -11.17 -24.02 23.17
C GLY A 28 -12.00 -23.58 21.95
N GLU A 29 -13.26 -24.01 21.81
CA GLU A 29 -14.07 -23.65 20.64
C GLU A 29 -14.47 -22.17 20.66
N THR A 30 -14.49 -21.55 19.48
CA THR A 30 -14.87 -20.13 19.34
C THR A 30 -16.39 -19.98 19.37
N ILE A 31 -16.84 -18.82 19.87
CA ILE A 31 -18.26 -18.43 19.83
C ILE A 31 -18.68 -18.32 18.37
N LYS A 32 -19.76 -19.01 17.99
CA LYS A 32 -20.26 -19.02 16.61
C LYS A 32 -21.18 -17.84 16.35
N PRO A 33 -21.33 -17.38 15.10
CA PRO A 33 -22.13 -16.18 14.79
C PRO A 33 -23.59 -16.23 15.28
N ALA A 34 -24.19 -17.41 15.39
CA ALA A 34 -25.57 -17.60 15.85
C ALA A 34 -25.71 -17.86 17.36
N ASP A 35 -24.63 -17.77 18.13
CA ASP A 35 -24.63 -18.04 19.56
C ASP A 35 -25.30 -16.90 20.35
N GLU A 36 -26.19 -17.24 21.28
CA GLU A 36 -26.93 -16.25 22.09
C GLU A 36 -26.02 -15.31 22.88
N ARG A 37 -24.79 -15.73 23.19
CA ARG A 37 -23.78 -14.88 23.85
C ARG A 37 -23.45 -13.63 23.04
N LEU A 38 -23.69 -13.64 21.72
CA LEU A 38 -23.49 -12.49 20.83
C LEU A 38 -24.74 -11.65 20.63
N ALA A 39 -25.91 -12.04 21.17
CA ALA A 39 -27.20 -11.38 20.86
C ALA A 39 -27.25 -9.89 21.25
N GLY A 40 -26.44 -9.48 22.24
CA GLY A 40 -26.32 -8.08 22.68
C GLY A 40 -25.13 -7.31 22.09
N VAL A 41 -24.37 -7.91 21.17
CA VAL A 41 -23.14 -7.33 20.62
C VAL A 41 -23.43 -6.64 19.29
N SER A 42 -23.04 -5.36 19.18
CA SER A 42 -22.93 -4.66 17.90
C SER A 42 -21.47 -4.31 17.62
N THR A 43 -21.06 -4.42 16.36
CA THR A 43 -19.71 -4.08 15.91
C THR A 43 -19.82 -3.10 14.76
N HIS A 44 -19.08 -2.00 14.86
CA HIS A 44 -19.08 -0.93 13.86
C HIS A 44 -17.64 -0.66 13.44
N LEU A 45 -17.38 -0.68 12.13
CA LEU A 45 -16.12 -0.24 11.58
C LEU A 45 -16.14 1.29 11.46
N ILE A 46 -15.30 1.95 12.25
CA ILE A 46 -15.25 3.42 12.31
C ILE A 46 -14.09 4.02 11.50
N ALA A 47 -13.11 3.19 11.16
CA ALA A 47 -11.99 3.52 10.29
C ALA A 47 -11.64 2.28 9.46
N THR A 48 -11.55 2.46 8.14
CA THR A 48 -11.24 1.40 7.18
C THR A 48 -10.43 1.99 6.02
N PRO A 49 -9.66 1.16 5.30
CA PRO A 49 -8.96 1.59 4.09
C PRO A 49 -9.92 2.23 3.07
N GLN A 50 -11.11 1.66 2.87
CA GLN A 50 -12.14 2.23 2.00
C GLN A 50 -12.57 3.65 2.40
N GLN A 51 -12.80 3.90 3.70
CA GLN A 51 -13.19 5.23 4.17
C GLN A 51 -12.10 6.28 3.90
N ALA A 52 -10.81 5.91 3.98
CA ALA A 52 -9.72 6.81 3.62
C ALA A 52 -9.72 7.16 2.12
N LEU A 53 -9.99 6.19 1.24
CA LEU A 53 -10.10 6.44 -0.20
C LEU A 53 -11.31 7.31 -0.55
N GLU A 54 -12.45 7.09 0.10
CA GLU A 54 -13.63 7.92 -0.07
C GLU A 54 -13.39 9.37 0.36
N ALA A 55 -12.71 9.57 1.50
CA ALA A 55 -12.32 10.90 1.97
C ALA A 55 -11.38 11.60 0.95
N ALA A 56 -10.39 10.89 0.40
CA ALA A 56 -9.52 11.43 -0.64
C ALA A 56 -10.27 11.74 -1.95
N ALA A 57 -11.27 10.92 -2.29
CA ALA A 57 -12.13 11.15 -3.44
C ALA A 57 -12.96 12.42 -3.29
N ASP A 58 -13.44 12.72 -2.08
CA ASP A 58 -14.15 13.98 -1.80
C ASP A 58 -13.25 15.20 -1.92
N VAL A 59 -11.99 15.10 -1.47
CA VAL A 59 -10.97 16.14 -1.70
C VAL A 59 -10.76 16.37 -3.20
N ALA A 60 -10.64 15.31 -3.99
CA ALA A 60 -10.48 15.42 -5.45
C ALA A 60 -11.69 16.09 -6.12
N ARG A 61 -12.91 15.67 -5.76
CA ARG A 61 -14.16 16.27 -6.28
C ARG A 61 -14.26 17.76 -5.94
N ALA A 62 -13.89 18.15 -4.71
CA ALA A 62 -13.88 19.54 -4.30
C ALA A 62 -12.87 20.38 -5.11
N ALA A 63 -11.80 19.76 -5.61
CA ALA A 63 -10.82 20.37 -6.51
C ALA A 63 -11.22 20.33 -8.00
N GLY A 64 -12.39 19.78 -8.35
CA GLY A 64 -12.83 19.62 -9.74
C GLY A 64 -12.11 18.49 -10.51
N ILE A 65 -11.47 17.57 -9.78
CA ILE A 65 -10.73 16.43 -10.34
C ILE A 65 -11.61 15.18 -10.18
N THR A 66 -11.72 14.37 -11.24
CA THR A 66 -12.54 13.15 -11.17
C THR A 66 -11.80 12.03 -10.44
N PRO A 67 -12.28 11.51 -9.28
CA PRO A 67 -11.65 10.37 -8.63
C PRO A 67 -12.08 9.05 -9.25
N VAL A 68 -11.14 8.12 -9.36
CA VAL A 68 -11.36 6.72 -9.76
C VAL A 68 -10.79 5.82 -8.66
N LEU A 69 -11.66 5.19 -7.88
CA LEU A 69 -11.24 4.25 -6.83
C LEU A 69 -10.98 2.88 -7.47
N LEU A 70 -9.73 2.44 -7.46
CA LEU A 70 -9.30 1.16 -8.02
C LEU A 70 -9.43 0.00 -7.03
N GLY A 71 -9.53 0.30 -5.73
CA GLY A 71 -9.74 -0.67 -4.66
C GLY A 71 -8.93 -0.37 -3.40
N ASP A 72 -9.39 -0.87 -2.27
CA ASP A 72 -8.83 -0.70 -0.93
C ASP A 72 -8.05 -1.93 -0.44
N ARG A 73 -7.86 -2.94 -1.32
CA ARG A 73 -7.27 -4.26 -1.03
C ARG A 73 -6.28 -4.69 -2.11
N LEU A 74 -5.51 -3.76 -2.68
CA LEU A 74 -4.46 -4.13 -3.62
C LEU A 74 -3.29 -4.73 -2.81
N GLU A 75 -2.97 -5.98 -3.11
CA GLU A 75 -1.90 -6.76 -2.50
C GLU A 75 -0.95 -7.29 -3.59
N GLY A 76 0.24 -7.71 -3.18
CA GLY A 76 1.27 -8.26 -4.06
C GLY A 76 2.61 -7.57 -3.88
N GLU A 77 3.52 -7.82 -4.82
CA GLU A 77 4.85 -7.19 -4.81
C GLU A 77 4.75 -5.71 -5.22
N ALA A 78 5.24 -4.80 -4.37
CA ALA A 78 5.11 -3.35 -4.53
C ALA A 78 5.61 -2.87 -5.90
N ARG A 79 6.77 -3.35 -6.36
CA ARG A 79 7.33 -2.98 -7.66
C ARG A 79 6.49 -3.43 -8.86
N ASP A 80 5.71 -4.50 -8.72
CA ASP A 80 4.86 -5.01 -9.79
C ASP A 80 3.53 -4.26 -9.82
N VAL A 81 2.95 -3.97 -8.65
CA VAL A 81 1.78 -3.08 -8.54
C VAL A 81 2.10 -1.69 -9.10
N GLY A 82 3.30 -1.15 -8.83
CA GLY A 82 3.78 0.11 -9.41
C GLY A 82 3.77 0.13 -10.93
N LYS A 83 4.31 -0.92 -11.57
CA LYS A 83 4.31 -1.05 -13.04
C LYS A 83 2.90 -1.19 -13.62
N VAL A 84 2.03 -1.96 -12.96
CA VAL A 84 0.64 -2.13 -13.41
C VAL A 84 -0.09 -0.79 -13.37
N LEU A 85 0.03 -0.04 -12.28
CA LEU A 85 -0.64 1.26 -12.15
C LEU A 85 -0.04 2.34 -13.07
N ALA A 86 1.25 2.28 -13.42
CA ALA A 86 1.82 3.08 -14.51
C ALA A 86 1.10 2.82 -15.84
N GLY A 87 0.86 1.56 -16.18
CA GLY A 87 0.14 1.19 -17.40
C GLY A 87 -1.28 1.77 -17.44
N VAL A 88 -2.00 1.74 -16.31
CA VAL A 88 -3.33 2.35 -16.19
C VAL A 88 -3.26 3.87 -16.33
N ALA A 89 -2.30 4.52 -15.66
CA ALA A 89 -2.13 5.97 -15.73
C ALA A 89 -1.78 6.44 -17.16
N LEU A 90 -0.94 5.70 -17.88
CA LEU A 90 -0.63 5.96 -19.29
C LEU A 90 -1.85 5.77 -20.19
N GLN A 91 -2.67 4.74 -19.98
CA GLN A 91 -3.93 4.56 -20.71
C GLN A 91 -4.86 5.77 -20.53
N VAL A 92 -4.97 6.28 -19.31
CA VAL A 92 -5.77 7.47 -19.03
C VAL A 92 -5.18 8.71 -19.70
N ARG A 93 -3.87 8.94 -19.55
CA ARG A 93 -3.16 10.08 -20.14
C ARG A 93 -3.29 10.11 -21.66
N THR A 94 -3.09 8.98 -22.33
CA THR A 94 -3.00 8.90 -23.80
C THR A 94 -4.37 8.77 -24.46
N HIS A 95 -5.31 8.05 -23.82
CA HIS A 95 -6.59 7.69 -24.43
C HIS A 95 -7.82 8.22 -23.68
N GLY A 96 -7.65 8.84 -22.52
CA GLY A 96 -8.76 9.35 -21.71
C GLY A 96 -9.69 8.27 -21.17
N GLN A 97 -9.15 7.07 -20.94
CA GLN A 97 -9.92 5.89 -20.51
C GLN A 97 -9.36 5.29 -19.22
N PRO A 98 -10.22 4.86 -18.28
CA PRO A 98 -11.70 4.84 -18.36
C PRO A 98 -12.36 6.21 -18.16
N VAL A 99 -11.59 7.22 -17.77
CA VAL A 99 -12.04 8.60 -17.50
C VAL A 99 -11.02 9.57 -18.09
N PRO A 100 -11.42 10.71 -18.69
CA PRO A 100 -10.47 11.68 -19.21
C PRO A 100 -9.80 12.51 -18.09
N PRO A 101 -8.57 13.01 -18.30
CA PRO A 101 -7.98 14.04 -17.45
C PRO A 101 -8.83 15.33 -17.41
N PRO A 102 -8.86 16.09 -16.30
CA PRO A 102 -8.13 15.82 -15.06
C PRO A 102 -8.84 14.77 -14.18
N CYS A 103 -8.08 13.78 -13.74
CA CYS A 103 -8.56 12.73 -12.85
C CYS A 103 -7.48 12.24 -11.89
N VAL A 104 -7.87 11.55 -10.83
CA VAL A 104 -6.96 10.91 -9.88
C VAL A 104 -7.34 9.45 -9.69
N LEU A 105 -6.37 8.56 -9.87
CA LEU A 105 -6.51 7.15 -9.55
C LEU A 105 -6.17 6.96 -8.07
N LEU A 106 -7.12 6.42 -7.30
CA LEU A 106 -6.97 6.18 -5.87
C LEU A 106 -6.95 4.69 -5.60
N SER A 107 -5.97 4.24 -4.81
CA SER A 107 -5.93 2.85 -4.35
C SER A 107 -5.36 2.74 -2.95
N GLY A 108 -5.73 1.69 -2.25
CA GLY A 108 -5.16 1.29 -0.97
C GLY A 108 -4.92 -0.21 -0.93
N GLY A 109 -4.60 -0.73 0.25
CA GLY A 109 -4.25 -2.14 0.45
C GLY A 109 -2.89 -2.25 1.11
N GLU A 110 -2.25 -3.41 0.98
CA GLU A 110 -1.03 -3.73 1.69
C GLU A 110 -0.09 -4.47 0.73
N THR A 111 0.87 -3.74 0.18
CA THR A 111 1.89 -4.37 -0.68
C THR A 111 3.05 -4.93 0.14
N THR A 112 3.80 -5.83 -0.46
CA THR A 112 4.99 -6.44 0.17
C THR A 112 6.21 -6.20 -0.70
N VAL A 113 7.38 -6.23 -0.06
CA VAL A 113 8.66 -6.13 -0.72
C VAL A 113 9.45 -7.40 -0.48
N THR A 114 9.85 -8.07 -1.55
CA THR A 114 10.88 -9.11 -1.47
C THR A 114 12.24 -8.43 -1.39
N VAL A 115 12.80 -8.32 -0.17
CA VAL A 115 14.11 -7.71 0.05
C VAL A 115 15.21 -8.56 -0.57
N ARG A 116 16.01 -7.95 -1.45
CA ARG A 116 17.13 -8.55 -2.19
C ARG A 116 18.44 -7.79 -2.01
N GLY A 117 18.35 -6.47 -1.82
CA GLY A 117 19.48 -5.59 -1.57
C GLY A 117 19.72 -5.31 -0.09
N ASN A 118 20.61 -4.35 0.15
CA ASN A 118 20.93 -3.85 1.50
C ASN A 118 20.56 -2.36 1.65
N GLY A 119 19.70 -1.86 0.77
CA GLY A 119 19.22 -0.48 0.78
C GLY A 119 18.26 -0.20 1.93
N ARG A 120 17.86 1.06 2.00
CA ARG A 120 16.85 1.57 2.92
C ARG A 120 15.56 1.81 2.14
N GLY A 121 14.47 1.15 2.53
CA GLY A 121 13.24 1.23 1.77
C GLY A 121 12.01 0.80 2.56
N GLY A 122 10.90 0.82 1.84
CA GLY A 122 9.57 0.46 2.28
C GLY A 122 8.70 0.17 1.06
N ARG A 123 7.50 -0.32 1.29
CA ARG A 123 6.59 -0.77 0.24
C ARG A 123 6.07 0.40 -0.60
N ASN A 124 5.83 1.56 0.02
CA ASN A 124 5.31 2.74 -0.69
C ASN A 124 6.39 3.39 -1.55
N VAL A 125 7.62 3.53 -1.04
CA VAL A 125 8.74 4.03 -1.86
C VAL A 125 9.15 3.04 -2.96
N GLU A 126 9.10 1.73 -2.72
CA GLU A 126 9.38 0.75 -3.76
C GLU A 126 8.32 0.77 -4.87
N PHE A 127 7.04 0.89 -4.50
CA PHE A 127 5.94 1.11 -5.43
C PHE A 127 6.16 2.38 -6.28
N LEU A 128 6.46 3.52 -5.65
CA LEU A 128 6.65 4.80 -6.36
C LEU A 128 7.87 4.80 -7.27
N LEU A 129 8.98 4.21 -6.84
CA LEU A 129 10.17 4.14 -7.66
C LEU A 129 9.94 3.27 -8.91
N ALA A 130 9.26 2.14 -8.74
CA ALA A 130 8.86 1.30 -9.87
C ALA A 130 7.84 2.01 -10.80
N LEU A 131 6.88 2.74 -10.22
CA LEU A 131 5.92 3.56 -10.95
C LEU A 131 6.64 4.64 -11.78
N ALA A 132 7.54 5.42 -11.18
CA ALA A 132 8.31 6.46 -11.86
C ALA A 132 9.13 5.91 -13.03
N ILE A 133 9.82 4.78 -12.83
CA ILE A 133 10.59 4.11 -13.89
C ILE A 133 9.69 3.65 -15.04
N ALA A 134 8.49 3.16 -14.74
CA ALA A 134 7.54 2.68 -15.75
C ALA A 134 6.81 3.81 -16.49
N LEU A 135 6.59 4.95 -15.82
CA LEU A 135 6.03 6.16 -16.44
C LEU A 135 7.02 6.87 -17.37
N ASP A 136 8.33 6.67 -17.18
CA ASP A 136 9.41 7.21 -18.04
C ASP A 136 9.24 8.71 -18.36
N ALA A 137 9.08 9.52 -17.31
CA ALA A 137 8.88 10.97 -17.40
C ALA A 137 7.63 11.40 -18.20
N ALA A 138 6.59 10.56 -18.27
CA ALA A 138 5.32 10.92 -18.89
C ALA A 138 4.76 12.22 -18.30
N PRO A 139 4.42 13.22 -19.15
CA PRO A 139 4.05 14.55 -18.68
C PRO A 139 2.70 14.57 -17.95
N GLY A 140 2.60 15.46 -16.96
CA GLY A 140 1.40 15.75 -16.16
C GLY A 140 0.92 14.60 -15.27
N ILE A 141 1.71 13.55 -15.11
CA ILE A 141 1.42 12.47 -14.16
C ILE A 141 2.27 12.71 -12.92
N ASP A 142 1.59 12.94 -11.81
CA ASP A 142 2.16 13.12 -10.49
C ASP A 142 1.59 12.04 -9.57
N ALA A 143 2.35 11.55 -8.61
CA ALA A 143 1.83 10.55 -7.69
C ALA A 143 2.40 10.69 -6.27
N VAL A 144 1.62 10.20 -5.32
CA VAL A 144 2.00 10.04 -3.93
C VAL A 144 1.59 8.65 -3.48
N ALA A 145 2.43 8.03 -2.68
CA ALA A 145 2.13 6.81 -1.95
C ALA A 145 2.68 6.96 -0.55
N GLY A 146 1.92 6.47 0.43
CA GLY A 146 2.42 6.39 1.79
C GLY A 146 1.54 5.56 2.71
N ASP A 147 2.15 5.12 3.81
CA ASP A 147 1.49 4.43 4.88
C ASP A 147 0.66 5.41 5.70
N THR A 148 -0.56 5.01 6.05
CA THR A 148 -1.46 5.86 6.83
C THR A 148 -1.05 5.98 8.28
N ASP A 149 -0.13 5.14 8.79
CA ASP A 149 0.46 5.29 10.13
C ASP A 149 1.63 6.27 10.21
N GLY A 150 2.14 6.70 9.05
CA GLY A 150 3.25 7.63 8.92
C GLY A 150 4.63 6.97 8.83
N VAL A 151 4.70 5.65 8.72
CA VAL A 151 5.94 4.85 8.72
C VAL A 151 5.94 3.86 7.55
N ASP A 152 6.84 4.03 6.59
CA ASP A 152 7.06 3.08 5.49
C ASP A 152 8.33 2.27 5.73
N GLY A 153 8.18 0.98 6.00
CA GLY A 153 9.30 0.12 6.35
C GLY A 153 9.78 0.35 7.79
N GLN A 154 11.05 0.76 7.96
CA GLN A 154 11.68 0.95 9.28
C GLN A 154 11.94 2.44 9.61
N GLU A 155 11.40 3.36 8.82
CA GLU A 155 11.73 4.78 8.91
C GLU A 155 10.49 5.63 9.19
N GLU A 156 10.67 6.71 9.95
CA GLU A 156 9.61 7.70 10.25
C GLU A 156 9.31 8.61 9.03
N VAL A 157 9.16 7.97 7.87
CA VAL A 157 8.83 8.55 6.57
C VAL A 157 7.64 7.75 6.06
N ALA A 158 6.52 8.41 5.79
CA ALA A 158 5.30 7.73 5.38
C ALA A 158 5.39 7.19 3.95
N GLY A 159 6.22 7.78 3.10
CA GLY A 159 6.39 7.39 1.70
C GLY A 159 7.08 8.49 0.90
N ALA A 160 6.60 8.78 -0.32
CA ALA A 160 7.21 9.81 -1.16
C ALA A 160 6.24 10.42 -2.19
N PHE A 161 6.76 11.39 -2.95
CA PHE A 161 6.14 11.97 -4.13
C PHE A 161 6.95 11.66 -5.39
N ILE A 162 6.28 11.59 -6.53
CA ILE A 162 6.90 11.60 -7.85
C ILE A 162 6.19 12.60 -8.77
N GLY A 163 6.93 13.11 -9.72
CA GLY A 163 6.44 13.91 -10.85
C GLY A 163 7.28 13.68 -12.11
N PRO A 164 6.94 14.29 -13.25
CA PRO A 164 7.57 14.01 -14.55
C PRO A 164 9.10 14.27 -14.58
N ASP A 165 9.61 15.12 -13.69
CA ASP A 165 11.02 15.49 -13.62
C ASP A 165 11.86 14.58 -12.67
N THR A 166 11.22 13.67 -11.94
CA THR A 166 11.86 12.87 -10.87
C THR A 166 13.07 12.08 -11.38
N LEU A 167 12.93 11.42 -12.54
CA LEU A 167 14.02 10.65 -13.13
C LEU A 167 15.17 11.57 -13.59
N ALA A 168 14.85 12.74 -14.15
CA ALA A 168 15.87 13.70 -14.59
C ALA A 168 16.69 14.22 -13.39
N ARG A 169 16.02 14.61 -12.30
CA ARG A 169 16.68 15.04 -11.05
C ARG A 169 17.58 13.95 -10.46
N ALA A 170 17.18 12.68 -10.54
CA ALA A 170 18.02 11.57 -10.10
C ALA A 170 19.29 11.44 -10.95
N TRP A 171 19.15 11.49 -12.28
CA TRP A 171 20.30 11.42 -13.20
C TRP A 171 21.28 12.59 -13.00
N GLU A 172 20.77 13.81 -12.77
CA GLU A 172 21.60 14.98 -12.47
C GLU A 172 22.43 14.82 -11.20
N LYS A 173 21.92 14.07 -10.22
CA LYS A 173 22.62 13.71 -8.97
C LYS A 173 23.51 12.47 -9.11
N GLY A 174 23.58 11.86 -10.29
CA GLY A 174 24.32 10.62 -10.53
C GLY A 174 23.66 9.37 -9.95
N ILE A 175 22.39 9.44 -9.57
CA ILE A 175 21.61 8.34 -9.01
C ILE A 175 20.92 7.61 -10.15
N ARG A 176 21.07 6.29 -10.20
CA ARG A 176 20.44 5.44 -11.21
C ARG A 176 19.16 4.82 -10.63
N PRO A 177 17.97 5.21 -11.10
CA PRO A 177 16.71 4.75 -10.49
C PRO A 177 16.55 3.23 -10.42
N ARG A 178 16.97 2.50 -11.47
CA ARG A 178 16.90 1.04 -11.50
C ARG A 178 17.84 0.40 -10.48
N ASP A 179 19.05 0.94 -10.31
CA ASP A 179 20.02 0.43 -9.34
C ASP A 179 19.47 0.60 -7.91
N SER A 180 18.83 1.74 -7.61
CA SER A 180 18.13 1.97 -6.33
C SER A 180 16.99 0.97 -6.11
N LEU A 181 16.16 0.71 -7.14
CA LEU A 181 15.06 -0.26 -7.05
C LEU A 181 15.55 -1.69 -6.83
N ASP A 182 16.61 -2.09 -7.54
CA ASP A 182 17.21 -3.42 -7.42
C ASP A 182 17.90 -3.62 -6.06
N ASN A 183 18.40 -2.55 -5.44
CA ASN A 183 18.98 -2.57 -4.10
C ASN A 183 17.93 -2.38 -2.97
N ASN A 184 16.64 -2.25 -3.27
CA ASN A 184 15.58 -1.89 -2.32
C ASN A 184 15.88 -0.57 -1.55
N ASP A 185 16.51 0.39 -2.22
CA ASP A 185 16.95 1.67 -1.64
C ASP A 185 16.02 2.84 -2.01
N GLY A 186 14.70 2.65 -1.79
CA GLY A 186 13.68 3.64 -2.12
C GLY A 186 13.77 4.90 -1.25
N HIS A 187 14.03 4.75 0.05
CA HIS A 187 14.17 5.90 0.96
C HIS A 187 15.39 6.73 0.59
N GLY A 188 16.55 6.09 0.40
CA GLY A 188 17.77 6.77 -0.04
C GLY A 188 17.58 7.53 -1.36
N PHE A 189 16.82 6.95 -2.30
CA PHE A 189 16.46 7.61 -3.55
C PHE A 189 15.65 8.90 -3.32
N PHE A 190 14.51 8.82 -2.61
CA PHE A 190 13.62 9.98 -2.44
C PHE A 190 14.17 11.03 -1.47
N GLU A 191 14.91 10.63 -0.44
CA GLU A 191 15.64 11.54 0.45
C GLU A 191 16.64 12.40 -0.34
N ALA A 192 17.40 11.78 -1.25
CA ALA A 192 18.39 12.49 -2.05
C ALA A 192 17.77 13.52 -3.02
N LEU A 193 16.51 13.29 -3.43
CA LEU A 193 15.74 14.21 -4.26
C LEU A 193 14.99 15.28 -3.47
N GLY A 194 14.77 15.05 -2.17
CA GLY A 194 13.93 15.91 -1.33
C GLY A 194 12.43 15.64 -1.48
N ASP A 195 12.06 14.44 -1.95
CA ASP A 195 10.68 14.08 -2.29
C ASP A 195 10.01 13.14 -1.26
N ALA A 196 10.66 12.93 -0.10
CA ALA A 196 10.11 12.12 0.97
C ALA A 196 8.83 12.74 1.55
N LEU A 197 7.82 11.91 1.80
CA LEU A 197 6.59 12.29 2.49
C LEU A 197 6.78 12.04 3.99
N VAL A 198 6.97 13.10 4.75
CA VAL A 198 7.12 13.04 6.22
C VAL A 198 5.87 13.62 6.88
N THR A 199 5.00 12.75 7.39
CA THR A 199 3.79 13.15 8.13
C THR A 199 4.03 13.22 9.64
N GLY A 200 5.06 12.52 10.13
CA GLY A 200 5.13 12.09 11.52
C GLY A 200 4.09 11.01 11.84
N PRO A 201 4.05 10.50 13.09
CA PRO A 201 3.10 9.48 13.50
C PRO A 201 1.67 10.02 13.43
N THR A 202 0.83 9.40 12.62
CA THR A 202 -0.57 9.81 12.44
C THR A 202 -1.49 9.23 13.53
N LEU A 203 -0.99 8.22 14.27
CA LEU A 203 -1.70 7.51 15.34
C LEU A 203 -2.95 6.74 14.86
N THR A 204 -2.99 6.38 13.58
CA THR A 204 -4.02 5.50 12.98
C THR A 204 -3.36 4.60 11.93
N ASN A 205 -3.93 3.45 11.61
CA ASN A 205 -3.44 2.62 10.51
C ASN A 205 -4.63 1.98 9.78
N VAL A 206 -4.77 2.35 8.51
CA VAL A 206 -5.68 1.74 7.53
C VAL A 206 -4.92 1.36 6.25
N ASN A 207 -3.69 0.88 6.43
CA ASN A 207 -2.72 0.43 5.44
C ASN A 207 -2.23 1.52 4.48
N ASP A 208 -1.77 1.13 3.29
CA ASP A 208 -1.25 2.05 2.28
C ASP A 208 -2.33 2.93 1.66
N PHE A 209 -1.96 4.18 1.37
CA PHE A 209 -2.70 5.09 0.52
C PHE A 209 -1.87 5.47 -0.71
N ARG A 210 -2.47 5.39 -1.90
CA ARG A 210 -1.84 5.75 -3.17
C ARG A 210 -2.76 6.63 -4.00
N ALA A 211 -2.23 7.72 -4.53
CA ALA A 211 -2.91 8.61 -5.46
C ALA A 211 -2.03 8.93 -6.66
N ILE A 212 -2.56 8.75 -7.87
CA ILE A 212 -1.90 9.10 -9.13
C ILE A 212 -2.77 10.14 -9.82
N LEU A 213 -2.30 11.38 -9.83
CA LEU A 213 -2.96 12.52 -10.49
C LEU A 213 -2.54 12.58 -11.95
N ILE A 214 -3.52 12.72 -12.83
CA ILE A 214 -3.31 12.84 -14.27
C ILE A 214 -4.02 14.13 -14.73
N THR A 215 -3.24 15.13 -15.14
CA THR A 215 -3.70 16.49 -15.50
C THR A 215 -3.86 16.76 -16.99
#